data_AF-A0A2H5ZGJ4-F1
#
_entry.id   AF-A0A2H5ZGJ4-F1
#
_cell.length_a   1.000
_cell.length_b   1.000
_cell.length_c   1.000
_cell.angle_alpha   90.00
_cell.angle_beta   90.00
_cell.angle_gamma   90.00
#
_symmetry.space_group_name_H-M   'P 1'
#
loop_
_entity.id
_entity.type
_entity.pdbx_description
1 polymer ?
#
loop_
_entity_poly.entity_id
_entity_poly.type
_entity_poly.pdbx_seq_one_letter_code
_entity_poly.pdbx_strand_id
1 'polypeptide(L)'
;MPQNYMRQALQPMSRATATALAIVRVPKGAPRPSDEEFRRALEEDRNQLHLEPNPEIRDFFVAGPFSITLDGQDFDEYVVWER
;
A
#
# COMPACT_ATOMS: atom_id res chain seq x y z
N MET A 1 47.17 -5.05 -11.77
CA MET A 1 46.45 -5.21 -10.49
C MET A 1 44.97 -4.93 -10.76
N PRO A 2 44.11 -5.95 -10.78
CA PRO A 2 42.73 -5.82 -11.26
C PRO A 2 41.79 -5.21 -10.21
N GLN A 3 40.76 -4.54 -10.73
CA GLN A 3 39.75 -3.74 -10.05
C GLN A 3 38.83 -4.60 -9.19
N ASN A 4 38.80 -4.32 -7.89
CA ASN A 4 37.78 -4.83 -6.97
C ASN A 4 36.46 -4.11 -7.26
N TYR A 5 35.66 -4.67 -8.17
CA TYR A 5 34.23 -4.38 -8.23
C TYR A 5 33.59 -4.90 -6.95
N MET A 6 33.29 -3.99 -6.02
CA MET A 6 32.42 -4.30 -4.90
C MET A 6 31.09 -4.78 -5.48
N ARG A 7 30.82 -6.07 -5.28
CA ARG A 7 29.48 -6.63 -5.31
C ARG A 7 28.62 -5.73 -4.42
N GLN A 8 27.71 -4.97 -5.01
CA GLN A 8 26.56 -4.45 -4.28
C GLN A 8 25.89 -5.67 -3.66
N ALA A 9 26.21 -5.92 -2.40
CA ALA A 9 25.41 -6.80 -1.58
C ALA A 9 24.03 -6.16 -1.59
N LEU A 10 23.10 -6.81 -2.28
CA LEU A 10 21.67 -6.63 -2.03
C LEU A 10 21.53 -6.73 -0.52
N GLN A 11 21.38 -5.59 0.15
CA GLN A 11 21.08 -5.62 1.57
C GLN A 11 19.77 -6.41 1.67
N PRO A 12 19.74 -7.54 2.38
CA PRO A 12 18.46 -8.16 2.69
C PRO A 12 17.68 -7.06 3.40
N MET A 13 16.57 -6.61 2.82
CA MET A 13 15.62 -5.77 3.55
C MET A 13 15.40 -6.49 4.87
N SER A 14 15.89 -5.89 5.96
CA SER A 14 15.59 -6.40 7.30
C SER A 14 14.08 -6.52 7.36
N ARG A 15 13.58 -7.63 7.89
CA ARG A 15 12.15 -7.92 8.13
C ARG A 15 11.50 -6.95 9.15
N ALA A 16 12.08 -5.76 9.30
CA ALA A 16 11.63 -4.64 10.08
C ALA A 16 10.86 -3.72 9.15
N THR A 17 9.62 -3.40 9.51
CA THR A 17 8.68 -2.50 8.81
C THR A 17 8.12 -3.00 7.47
N ALA A 18 7.57 -4.23 7.44
CA ALA A 18 6.49 -4.49 6.49
C ALA A 18 5.25 -3.76 7.00
N THR A 19 4.70 -2.86 6.18
CA THR A 19 3.60 -1.94 6.49
C THR A 19 2.45 -2.30 5.56
N ALA A 20 1.23 -2.43 6.07
CA ALA A 20 0.10 -2.80 5.21
C ALA A 20 -0.17 -1.67 4.20
N LEU A 21 -0.51 -2.05 2.97
CA LEU A 21 -0.80 -1.13 1.88
C LEU A 21 -1.99 -1.65 1.07
N ALA A 22 -3.03 -0.84 0.95
CA ALA A 22 -4.23 -1.19 0.23
C ALA A 22 -4.49 -0.23 -0.93
N ILE A 23 -4.96 -0.77 -2.04
CA ILE A 23 -5.44 0.00 -3.19
C ILE A 23 -6.95 -0.15 -3.26
N VAL A 24 -7.67 0.95 -3.07
CA VAL A 24 -9.14 0.98 -3.12
C VAL A 24 -9.58 1.67 -4.40
N ARG A 25 -10.32 0.95 -5.23
CA ARG A 25 -10.84 1.46 -6.51
C ARG A 25 -12.34 1.65 -6.41
N VAL A 26 -12.82 2.81 -6.82
CA VAL A 26 -14.24 3.10 -6.95
C VAL A 26 -14.57 3.53 -8.38
N PRO A 27 -15.79 3.29 -8.88
CA PRO A 27 -16.20 3.80 -10.18
C PRO A 27 -16.01 5.33 -10.24
N LYS A 28 -15.60 5.85 -11.39
CA LYS A 28 -15.35 7.29 -11.53
C LYS A 28 -16.59 8.11 -11.18
N GLY A 29 -16.40 9.11 -10.31
CA GLY A 29 -17.49 9.96 -9.82
C GLY A 29 -18.34 9.35 -8.69
N ALA A 30 -18.01 8.14 -8.21
CA ALA A 30 -18.53 7.62 -6.96
C ALA A 30 -18.03 8.45 -5.76
N PRO A 31 -18.72 8.43 -4.61
CA PRO A 31 -18.21 9.06 -3.40
C PRO A 31 -16.86 8.44 -3.01
N ARG A 32 -15.99 9.29 -2.45
CA ARG A 32 -14.74 8.83 -1.85
C ARG A 32 -15.06 7.79 -0.76
N PRO A 33 -14.32 6.66 -0.71
CA PRO A 33 -14.45 5.69 0.36
C PRO A 33 -14.27 6.34 1.74
N SER A 34 -15.01 5.84 2.70
CA SER A 34 -14.94 6.28 4.09
C SER A 34 -13.62 5.85 4.72
N ASP A 35 -13.18 6.56 5.76
CA ASP A 35 -11.98 6.17 6.51
C ASP A 35 -12.08 4.75 7.11
N GLU A 36 -13.30 4.31 7.44
CA GLU A 36 -13.56 2.93 7.88
C GLU A 36 -13.32 1.90 6.76
N GLU A 37 -13.69 2.21 5.52
CA GLU A 37 -13.45 1.34 4.35
C GLU A 37 -11.95 1.25 4.04
N PHE A 38 -11.20 2.35 4.17
CA PHE A 38 -9.75 2.34 4.02
C PHE A 38 -9.06 1.51 5.10
N ARG A 39 -9.47 1.64 6.36
CA ARG A 39 -8.94 0.79 7.45
C ARG A 39 -9.22 -0.68 7.20
N ARG A 40 -10.46 -1.02 6.82
CA ARG A 40 -10.82 -2.40 6.52
C ARG A 40 -9.96 -2.97 5.38
N ALA A 41 -9.71 -2.20 4.33
CA ALA A 41 -8.85 -2.62 3.22
C ALA A 41 -7.41 -2.88 3.68
N LEU A 42 -6.86 -2.04 4.58
CA LEU A 42 -5.56 -2.27 5.20
C LEU A 42 -5.55 -3.52 6.08
N GLU A 43 -6.60 -3.75 6.87
CA GLU A 43 -6.71 -4.96 7.70
C GLU A 43 -6.78 -6.22 6.84
N GLU A 44 -7.49 -6.19 5.71
CA GLU A 44 -7.56 -7.28 4.75
C GLU A 44 -6.18 -7.56 4.12
N ASP A 45 -5.43 -6.53 3.70
CA ASP A 45 -4.06 -6.67 3.18
C ASP A 45 -3.11 -7.23 4.23
N ARG A 46 -3.15 -6.67 5.45
CA ARG A 46 -2.37 -7.14 6.59
C ARG A 46 -2.61 -8.63 6.88
N ASN A 47 -3.87 -9.05 6.87
CA ASN A 47 -4.25 -10.44 7.07
C ASN A 47 -3.74 -11.35 5.95
N GLN A 48 -3.82 -10.91 4.68
CA GLN A 48 -3.29 -11.65 3.53
C GLN A 48 -1.76 -11.80 3.59
N LEU A 49 -1.07 -10.77 4.06
CA LEU A 49 0.37 -10.76 4.23
C LEU A 49 0.83 -11.45 5.53
N HIS A 50 -0.10 -11.96 6.35
CA HIS A 50 0.17 -12.53 7.67
C HIS A 50 1.03 -11.63 8.56
N LEU A 51 0.83 -10.31 8.45
CA LEU A 51 1.54 -9.32 9.25
C LEU A 51 0.92 -9.25 10.64
N GLU A 52 1.77 -9.17 11.67
CA GLU A 52 1.29 -8.97 13.03
C GLU A 52 0.65 -7.58 13.15
N PRO A 53 -0.51 -7.46 13.83
CA PRO A 53 -1.12 -6.17 14.05
C PRO A 53 -0.16 -5.30 14.87
N ASN A 54 0.27 -4.17 14.32
CA ASN A 54 1.08 -3.21 15.05
C ASN A 54 0.16 -2.24 15.80
N PRO A 55 0.05 -2.31 17.15
CA PRO A 55 -0.83 -1.46 17.93
C PRO A 55 -0.38 0.02 17.98
N GLU A 56 0.84 0.31 17.55
CA GLU A 56 1.38 1.67 17.44
C GLU A 56 0.91 2.39 16.18
N ILE A 57 0.56 1.62 15.13
CA ILE A 57 0.03 2.16 13.88
C ILE A 57 -1.47 2.43 14.08
N ARG A 58 -1.80 3.70 14.32
CA ARG A 58 -3.20 4.18 14.43
C ARG A 58 -3.62 5.07 13.28
N ASP A 59 -2.64 5.63 12.58
CA ASP A 59 -2.82 6.54 11.47
C ASP A 59 -2.48 5.85 10.16
N PHE A 60 -3.18 6.27 9.12
CA PHE A 60 -2.90 5.86 7.75
C PHE A 60 -2.87 7.11 6.89
N PHE A 61 -2.13 7.04 5.79
CA PHE A 61 -2.16 8.04 4.76
C PHE A 61 -3.02 7.57 3.60
N VAL A 62 -3.64 8.52 2.92
CA VAL A 62 -4.41 8.29 1.69
C VAL A 62 -3.86 9.20 0.61
N ALA A 63 -3.57 8.64 -0.55
CA ALA A 63 -3.24 9.36 -1.77
C ALA A 63 -4.31 9.10 -2.85
N GLY A 64 -4.64 10.14 -3.63
CA GLY A 64 -5.66 10.08 -4.69
C GLY A 64 -6.73 11.18 -4.54
N PRO A 65 -7.80 11.15 -5.37
CA PRO A 65 -8.09 10.11 -6.36
C PRO A 65 -7.14 10.16 -7.56
N PHE A 66 -6.68 9.00 -8.01
CA PHE A 66 -6.02 8.82 -9.30
C PHE A 66 -7.01 8.26 -10.31
N SER A 67 -7.26 9.01 -11.37
CA SER A 67 -8.14 8.52 -12.43
C SER A 67 -7.43 7.45 -13.26
N ILE A 68 -8.00 6.25 -13.30
CA ILE A 68 -7.50 5.11 -14.07
C ILE A 68 -8.61 4.58 -14.98
N THR A 69 -8.23 3.95 -16.08
CA THR A 69 -9.16 3.26 -16.96
C THR A 69 -8.75 1.79 -17.02
N LEU A 70 -9.67 0.88 -16.68
CA LEU A 70 -9.49 -0.57 -16.70
C LEU A 70 -10.57 -1.18 -17.60
N ASP A 71 -10.16 -1.96 -18.60
CA ASP A 71 -11.07 -2.62 -19.55
C ASP A 71 -12.12 -1.69 -20.20
N GLY A 72 -11.74 -0.42 -20.41
CA GLY A 72 -12.63 0.61 -20.98
C GLY A 72 -13.59 1.26 -19.99
N GLN A 73 -13.52 0.90 -18.71
CA GLN A 73 -14.28 1.54 -17.62
C GLN A 73 -13.36 2.46 -16.80
N ASP A 74 -13.87 3.65 -16.48
CA ASP A 74 -13.15 4.62 -15.67
C ASP A 74 -13.37 4.40 -14.17
N PHE A 75 -12.30 4.52 -13.39
CA PHE A 75 -12.27 4.41 -11.94
C PHE A 75 -11.44 5.54 -11.31
N ASP A 76 -11.75 5.83 -10.05
CA ASP A 76 -10.92 6.62 -9.15
C ASP A 76 -10.22 5.65 -8.18
N GLU A 77 -8.88 5.67 -8.19
CA GLU A 77 -8.03 4.83 -7.36
C GLU A 77 -7.46 5.62 -6.18
N TYR A 78 -7.54 5.03 -4.99
CA TYR A 78 -6.98 5.55 -3.76
C TYR A 78 -5.93 4.57 -3.25
N VAL A 79 -4.76 5.09 -2.93
CA VAL A 79 -3.67 4.32 -2.32
C VAL A 79 -3.63 4.66 -0.84
N VAL A 80 -3.68 3.64 0.00
CA VAL A 80 -3.69 3.77 1.45
C VAL A 80 -2.55 2.96 2.03
N TRP A 81 -1.82 3.54 2.97
CA TRP A 81 -0.77 2.82 3.69
C TRP A 81 -0.70 3.27 5.15
N GLU A 82 -0.26 2.34 5.97
CA GLU A 82 -0.04 2.54 7.40
C GLU A 82 1.17 3.46 7.68
N ARG A 83 1.12 4.25 8.77
CA ARG A 83 2.22 5.10 9.22
C ARG A 83 2.92 4.54 10.46
#